data_AF-A0A949M865-F1
#
_entry.id   AF-A0A949M865-F1
#
_cell.length_a   1.000
_cell.length_b   1.000
_cell.length_c   1.000
_cell.angle_alpha   90.00
_cell.angle_beta   90.00
_cell.angle_gamma   90.00
#
_symmetry.space_group_name_H-M   'P 1'
#
loop_
_entity.id
_entity.type
_entity.pdbx_description
1 polymer ?
#
loop_
_entity_poly.entity_id
_entity_poly.type
_entity_poly.pdbx_seq_one_letter_code
_entity_poly.pdbx_strand_id
1 'polypeptide(L)'
;MGFPYQRVFIAGHQGMVGASVCRILHRQHPAVQLIVKTRRELDLCDPHQVEKFFQSNKPDAVIFAAAKVGGIVANATYPVEFLSENARMAIHSIESAYRAGVARFLFLGSTCIYPKHAPQPLVEPSLLSSPLETTNEAYALAKIVGLKLCQYYRKQF
;
A
#
# COMPACT_ATOMS: atom_id res chain seq x y z
N MET A 1 -9.60 22.51 9.75
CA MET A 1 -10.45 21.45 9.15
C MET A 1 -10.15 20.15 9.88
N GLY A 2 -11.16 19.46 10.41
CA GLY A 2 -11.00 18.21 11.15
C GLY A 2 -10.72 17.02 10.24
N PHE A 3 -10.25 15.91 10.82
CA PHE A 3 -10.05 14.64 10.10
C PHE A 3 -11.42 14.06 9.73
N PRO A 4 -11.75 13.89 8.42
CA PRO A 4 -13.13 13.67 7.98
C PRO A 4 -13.58 12.20 8.00
N TYR A 5 -12.72 11.26 8.44
CA TYR A 5 -12.99 9.82 8.40
C TYR A 5 -13.24 9.29 9.82
N GLN A 6 -14.26 8.45 10.00
CA GLN A 6 -14.61 7.87 11.30
C GLN A 6 -13.99 6.49 11.48
N ARG A 7 -13.88 5.71 10.39
CA ARG A 7 -13.40 4.32 10.39
C ARG A 7 -12.24 4.18 9.42
N VAL A 8 -11.04 3.94 9.94
CA VAL A 8 -9.82 3.90 9.14
C VAL A 8 -9.19 2.52 9.21
N PHE A 9 -9.06 1.85 8.08
CA PHE A 9 -8.30 0.62 7.98
C PHE A 9 -6.81 0.93 7.77
N ILE A 10 -5.96 0.38 8.63
CA ILE A 10 -4.50 0.49 8.52
C ILE A 10 -3.94 -0.90 8.17
N ALA A 11 -3.69 -1.14 6.89
CA ALA A 11 -3.05 -2.37 6.44
C ALA A 11 -1.58 -2.36 6.85
N GLY A 12 -1.06 -3.46 7.40
CA GLY A 12 0.33 -3.52 7.87
C GLY A 12 0.59 -2.76 9.17
N HIS A 13 -0.42 -2.66 10.05
CA HIS A 13 -0.38 -1.89 11.29
C HIS A 13 0.75 -2.26 12.28
N GLN A 14 1.33 -3.45 12.18
CA GLN A 14 2.45 -3.88 13.03
C GLN A 14 3.83 -3.54 12.44
N GLY A 15 3.89 -3.13 11.17
CA GLY A 15 5.13 -2.67 10.53
C GLY A 15 5.55 -1.29 11.02
N MET A 16 6.81 -0.90 10.77
CA MET A 16 7.39 0.37 11.24
C MET A 16 6.51 1.60 10.94
N VAL A 17 6.07 1.74 9.69
CA VAL A 17 5.24 2.86 9.24
C VAL A 17 3.81 2.72 9.78
N GLY A 18 3.20 1.54 9.65
CA GLY A 18 1.83 1.28 10.10
C GLY A 18 1.64 1.54 11.60
N ALA A 19 2.57 1.07 12.44
CA ALA A 19 2.51 1.25 13.89
C ALA A 19 2.63 2.73 14.27
N SER A 20 3.48 3.48 13.56
CA SER A 20 3.62 4.92 13.76
C SER A 20 2.36 5.68 13.36
N VAL A 21 1.72 5.30 12.25
CA VAL A 21 0.44 5.86 11.82
C VAL A 21 -0.66 5.58 12.85
N CYS A 22 -0.78 4.33 13.34
CA CYS A 22 -1.73 3.99 14.41
C CYS A 22 -1.55 4.88 15.63
N ARG A 23 -0.31 5.02 16.12
CA ARG A 23 0.02 5.83 17.30
C ARG A 23 -0.35 7.30 17.09
N ILE A 24 0.00 7.87 15.94
CA ILE A 24 -0.27 9.29 15.64
C ILE A 24 -1.77 9.54 15.49
N LEU A 25 -2.48 8.71 14.72
CA LEU A 25 -3.91 8.86 14.51
C LEU A 25 -4.70 8.69 15.81
N HIS A 26 -4.37 7.68 16.63
CA HIS A 26 -5.04 7.48 17.91
C HIS A 26 -4.83 8.68 18.85
N ARG A 27 -3.62 9.25 18.88
CA ARG A 27 -3.29 10.42 19.71
C ARG A 27 -3.97 11.70 19.22
N GLN A 28 -4.01 11.94 17.91
CA GLN A 28 -4.54 13.19 17.35
C GLN A 28 -6.06 13.14 17.12
N HIS A 29 -6.61 11.95 16.90
CA HIS A 29 -8.02 11.73 16.57
C HIS A 29 -8.57 10.50 17.33
N PRO A 30 -8.68 10.57 18.67
CA PRO A 30 -9.08 9.43 19.51
C PRO A 30 -10.49 8.91 19.23
N ALA A 31 -11.36 9.71 18.60
CA ALA A 31 -12.70 9.29 18.17
C ALA A 31 -12.70 8.39 16.92
N VAL A 32 -11.58 8.32 16.19
CA VAL A 32 -11.48 7.49 14.98
C VAL A 32 -11.36 6.02 15.38
N GLN A 33 -12.26 5.20 14.86
CA GLN A 33 -12.17 3.75 14.95
C GLN A 33 -11.07 3.24 14.02
N LEU A 34 -9.96 2.78 14.61
CA LEU A 34 -8.92 2.09 13.85
C LEU A 34 -9.33 0.64 13.60
N ILE A 35 -9.45 0.27 12.33
CA ILE A 35 -9.64 -1.12 11.91
C ILE A 35 -8.24 -1.66 11.60
N VAL A 36 -7.85 -2.72 12.30
CA VAL A 36 -6.55 -3.36 12.13
C VAL A 36 -6.72 -4.87 12.09
N LYS A 37 -5.89 -5.53 11.28
CA LYS A 37 -5.81 -6.97 11.16
C LYS A 37 -4.37 -7.42 11.08
N THR A 38 -4.03 -8.47 11.81
CA THR A 38 -2.77 -9.19 11.68
C THR A 38 -2.78 -10.03 10.40
N ARG A 39 -1.61 -10.45 9.90
CA ARG A 39 -1.51 -11.32 8.71
C ARG A 39 -2.26 -12.65 8.90
N ARG A 40 -2.43 -13.13 10.13
CA ARG A 40 -3.17 -14.37 10.44
C ARG A 40 -4.69 -14.18 10.37
N GLU A 41 -5.19 -12.97 10.67
CA GLU A 41 -6.62 -12.67 10.61
C GLU A 41 -7.08 -12.24 9.21
N LEU A 42 -6.16 -11.72 8.40
CA LEU A 42 -6.40 -11.29 7.02
C LEU A 42 -5.13 -11.48 6.20
N ASP A 43 -5.12 -12.49 5.33
CA ASP A 43 -4.10 -12.58 4.29
C ASP A 43 -4.48 -11.69 3.11
N LEU A 44 -3.72 -10.61 2.93
CA LEU A 44 -3.94 -9.67 1.83
C LEU A 44 -3.60 -10.27 0.45
N CYS A 45 -2.90 -11.41 0.40
CA CYS A 45 -2.67 -12.16 -0.84
C CYS A 45 -3.87 -13.02 -1.27
N ASP A 46 -4.86 -13.23 -0.40
CA ASP A 46 -6.07 -13.99 -0.70
C ASP A 46 -7.20 -13.02 -1.11
N PRO A 47 -7.62 -13.02 -2.39
CA PRO A 47 -8.64 -12.09 -2.87
C PRO A 47 -9.99 -12.27 -2.17
N HIS A 48 -10.36 -13.50 -1.80
CA HIS A 48 -11.65 -13.77 -1.15
C HIS A 48 -11.69 -13.25 0.28
N GLN A 49 -10.59 -13.40 1.03
CA GLN A 49 -10.48 -12.83 2.37
C GLN A 49 -10.53 -11.30 2.34
N VAL A 50 -9.81 -10.68 1.39
CA VAL A 50 -9.78 -9.23 1.22
C VAL A 50 -11.17 -8.69 0.84
N GLU A 51 -11.83 -9.29 -0.14
CA GLU A 51 -13.17 -8.89 -0.56
C GLU A 51 -14.17 -8.98 0.60
N LYS A 52 -14.21 -10.14 1.29
CA LYS A 52 -15.08 -10.33 2.45
C LYS A 52 -14.79 -9.33 3.56
N PHE A 53 -13.51 -9.04 3.81
CA PHE A 53 -13.09 -8.05 4.81
C PHE A 53 -13.65 -6.66 4.49
N PHE A 54 -13.47 -6.17 3.26
CA PHE A 54 -13.92 -4.85 2.85
C PHE A 54 -15.45 -4.74 2.86
N GLN A 55 -16.17 -5.76 2.37
CA GLN A 55 -17.64 -5.80 2.37
C GLN A 55 -18.21 -5.78 3.80
N SER A 56 -17.58 -6.49 4.73
CA SER A 56 -18.06 -6.62 6.11
C SER A 56 -17.70 -5.40 6.96
N ASN A 57 -16.48 -4.87 6.79
CA ASN A 57 -15.97 -3.80 7.65
C ASN A 57 -16.33 -2.41 7.12
N LYS A 58 -16.42 -2.20 5.80
CA LYS A 58 -16.73 -0.90 5.17
C LYS A 58 -15.97 0.28 5.79
N PRO A 59 -14.62 0.33 5.69
CA PRO A 59 -13.86 1.47 6.17
C PRO A 59 -14.15 2.72 5.34
N ASP A 60 -14.11 3.91 5.96
CA ASP A 60 -14.27 5.19 5.24
C ASP A 60 -12.98 5.53 4.48
N ALA A 61 -11.84 5.19 5.07
CA ALA A 61 -10.52 5.39 4.50
C ALA A 61 -9.58 4.22 4.76
N VAL A 62 -8.62 4.04 3.87
CA VAL A 62 -7.56 3.04 3.96
C VAL A 62 -6.20 3.73 3.92
N ILE A 63 -5.34 3.38 4.87
CA ILE A 63 -3.91 3.65 4.81
C ILE A 63 -3.22 2.31 4.57
N PHE A 64 -2.68 2.14 3.36
CA PHE A 64 -2.09 0.90 2.92
C PHE A 64 -0.58 0.90 3.16
N ALA A 65 -0.17 0.45 4.34
CA ALA A 65 1.23 0.33 4.76
C ALA A 65 1.76 -1.12 4.74
N ALA A 66 0.94 -2.08 4.27
CA ALA A 66 1.35 -3.47 4.12
C ALA A 66 2.31 -3.63 2.93
N ALA A 67 3.39 -4.37 3.15
CA ALA A 67 4.35 -4.74 2.11
C ALA A 67 5.21 -5.91 2.58
N LYS A 68 5.69 -6.72 1.64
CA LYS A 68 6.87 -7.56 1.87
C LYS A 68 8.10 -6.67 1.63
N VAL A 69 8.87 -6.44 2.68
CA VAL A 69 10.05 -5.56 2.67
C VAL A 69 11.28 -6.35 3.12
N GLY A 70 12.46 -5.93 2.65
CA GLY A 70 13.73 -6.55 3.02
C GLY A 70 14.92 -5.76 2.47
N GLY A 71 16.13 -6.15 2.90
CA GLY A 71 17.38 -5.56 2.41
C GLY A 71 17.79 -6.08 1.03
N ILE A 72 18.99 -5.68 0.59
CA ILE A 72 19.59 -6.04 -0.71
C ILE A 72 19.57 -7.56 -0.94
N VAL A 73 20.09 -8.33 0.02
CA VAL A 73 20.16 -9.81 -0.09
C VAL A 73 18.76 -10.41 -0.25
N ALA A 74 17.79 -10.00 0.56
CA ALA A 74 16.44 -10.57 0.50
C ALA A 74 15.75 -10.29 -0.85
N ASN A 75 15.88 -9.07 -1.40
CA ASN A 75 15.29 -8.73 -2.70
C ASN A 75 15.93 -9.54 -3.84
N ALA A 76 17.27 -9.71 -3.80
CA ALA A 76 18.00 -10.48 -4.79
C ALA A 76 17.71 -11.99 -4.69
N THR A 77 17.53 -12.53 -3.48
CA THR A 77 17.26 -13.95 -3.27
C THR A 77 15.81 -14.34 -3.61
N TYR A 78 14.82 -13.49 -3.31
CA TYR A 78 13.39 -13.84 -3.43
C TYR A 78 12.58 -12.91 -4.37
N PRO A 79 13.05 -12.60 -5.58
CA PRO A 79 12.43 -11.58 -6.44
C PRO A 79 10.96 -11.91 -6.79
N VAL A 80 10.63 -13.19 -6.98
CA VAL A 80 9.25 -13.64 -7.26
C VAL A 80 8.32 -13.30 -6.10
N GLU A 81 8.74 -13.54 -4.85
CA GLU A 81 7.93 -13.23 -3.67
C GLU A 81 7.74 -11.71 -3.51
N PHE A 82 8.81 -10.94 -3.71
CA PHE A 82 8.75 -9.46 -3.63
C PHE A 82 7.82 -8.87 -4.68
N LEU A 83 7.87 -9.34 -5.93
CA LEU A 83 6.96 -8.88 -6.97
C LEU A 83 5.52 -9.34 -6.71
N SER A 84 5.32 -10.66 -6.57
CA SER A 84 4.01 -11.29 -6.52
C SER A 84 3.22 -10.89 -5.28
N GLU A 85 3.78 -11.00 -4.07
CA GLU A 85 3.05 -10.66 -2.84
C GLU A 85 2.67 -9.18 -2.82
N ASN A 86 3.60 -8.27 -3.11
CA ASN A 86 3.30 -6.84 -3.08
C ASN A 86 2.27 -6.43 -4.15
N ALA A 87 2.36 -6.98 -5.36
CA ALA A 87 1.39 -6.71 -6.41
C ALA A 87 -0.01 -7.24 -6.03
N ARG A 88 -0.10 -8.50 -5.59
CA ARG A 88 -1.38 -9.12 -5.18
C ARG A 88 -2.04 -8.36 -4.03
N MET A 89 -1.29 -8.07 -2.97
CA MET A 89 -1.82 -7.31 -1.84
C MET A 89 -2.35 -5.94 -2.26
N ALA A 90 -1.63 -5.23 -3.15
CA ALA A 90 -2.06 -3.93 -3.65
C ALA A 90 -3.31 -4.04 -4.54
N ILE A 91 -3.31 -4.95 -5.51
CA ILE A 91 -4.43 -5.17 -6.45
C ILE A 91 -5.70 -5.53 -5.66
N HIS A 92 -5.67 -6.60 -4.87
CA HIS A 92 -6.86 -7.06 -4.16
C HIS A 92 -7.44 -5.97 -3.25
N SER A 93 -6.57 -5.22 -2.56
CA SER A 93 -7.00 -4.20 -1.61
C SER A 93 -7.56 -2.96 -2.29
N ILE A 94 -6.96 -2.49 -3.39
CA ILE A 94 -7.44 -1.33 -4.13
C ILE A 94 -8.79 -1.65 -4.79
N GLU A 95 -8.89 -2.81 -5.46
CA GLU A 95 -10.13 -3.26 -6.10
C GLU A 95 -11.26 -3.43 -5.07
N SER A 96 -10.98 -4.11 -3.96
CA SER A 96 -11.99 -4.35 -2.91
C SER A 96 -12.39 -3.07 -2.19
N ALA A 97 -11.46 -2.14 -1.97
CA ALA A 97 -11.78 -0.82 -1.41
C ALA A 97 -12.72 -0.04 -2.33
N TYR A 98 -12.45 -0.03 -3.64
CA TYR A 98 -13.34 0.59 -4.61
C TYR A 98 -14.74 -0.05 -4.59
N ARG A 99 -14.82 -1.38 -4.67
CA ARG A 99 -16.11 -2.11 -4.66
C ARG A 99 -16.92 -1.90 -3.37
N ALA A 100 -16.24 -1.71 -2.25
CA ALA A 100 -16.87 -1.46 -0.95
C ALA A 100 -17.25 0.02 -0.73
N GLY A 101 -16.99 0.92 -1.69
CA GLY A 101 -17.31 2.34 -1.59
C GLY A 101 -16.41 3.13 -0.63
N VAL A 102 -15.16 2.70 -0.44
CA VAL A 102 -14.19 3.42 0.40
C VAL A 102 -13.92 4.80 -0.20
N ALA A 103 -14.12 5.86 0.58
CA ALA A 103 -13.99 7.24 0.10
C ALA A 103 -12.54 7.66 -0.18
N ARG A 104 -11.58 7.11 0.55
CA ARG A 104 -10.16 7.46 0.39
C ARG A 104 -9.23 6.26 0.55
N PHE A 105 -8.38 6.04 -0.44
CA PHE A 105 -7.28 5.06 -0.35
C PHE A 105 -5.93 5.78 -0.46
N LEU A 106 -5.06 5.59 0.55
CA LEU A 106 -3.68 6.09 0.56
C LEU A 106 -2.72 4.91 0.43
N PHE A 107 -2.11 4.75 -0.75
CA PHE A 107 -1.10 3.75 -1.01
C PHE A 107 0.30 4.29 -0.69
N LEU A 108 1.07 3.58 0.13
CA LEU A 108 2.45 3.95 0.44
C LEU A 108 3.43 3.33 -0.56
N GLY A 109 4.04 4.20 -1.35
CA GLY A 109 5.10 3.87 -2.31
C GLY A 109 6.46 3.64 -1.65
N SER A 110 7.52 3.75 -2.43
CA SER A 110 8.91 3.72 -1.98
C SER A 110 9.77 4.55 -2.92
N THR A 111 10.89 5.11 -2.46
CA THR A 111 11.82 5.85 -3.33
C THR A 111 12.55 4.96 -4.32
N CYS A 112 12.63 3.64 -4.08
CA CYS A 112 13.26 2.69 -5.01
C CYS A 112 12.47 2.47 -6.30
N ILE A 113 11.29 3.08 -6.46
CA ILE A 113 10.52 3.06 -7.71
C ILE A 113 11.10 3.98 -8.78
N TYR A 114 12.01 4.88 -8.40
CA TYR A 114 12.65 5.79 -9.34
C TYR A 114 13.81 5.09 -10.06
N PRO A 115 14.10 5.48 -11.30
CA PRO A 115 15.23 4.92 -12.05
C PRO A 115 16.57 5.10 -11.35
N LYS A 116 17.48 4.14 -11.55
CA LYS A 116 18.82 4.14 -10.91
C LYS A 116 19.61 5.42 -11.21
N HIS A 117 19.48 5.93 -12.42
CA HIS A 117 20.21 7.10 -12.92
C HIS A 117 19.31 8.33 -13.10
N ALA A 118 18.23 8.44 -12.32
CA ALA A 118 17.39 9.63 -12.33
C ALA A 118 18.17 10.88 -11.87
N PRO A 119 17.91 12.06 -12.48
CA PRO A 119 18.57 13.30 -12.10
C PRO A 119 18.23 13.70 -10.67
N GLN A 120 19.17 14.40 -10.01
CA GLN A 120 18.99 14.91 -8.65
C GLN A 120 18.72 16.42 -8.67
N PRO A 121 17.79 16.93 -7.83
CA PRO A 121 16.96 16.17 -6.88
C PRO A 121 15.92 15.30 -7.59
N LEU A 122 15.57 14.16 -6.99
CA LEU A 122 14.46 13.32 -7.47
C LEU A 122 13.15 14.11 -7.47
N VAL A 123 12.52 14.19 -8.64
CA VAL A 123 11.18 14.78 -8.84
C VAL A 123 10.20 13.71 -9.31
N GLU A 124 8.91 13.88 -9.03
CA GLU A 124 7.87 12.91 -9.36
C GLU A 124 7.82 12.53 -10.86
N PRO A 125 8.03 13.47 -11.82
CA PRO A 125 8.10 13.14 -13.24
C PRO A 125 9.25 12.20 -13.63
N SER A 126 10.26 12.00 -12.78
CA SER A 126 11.34 11.05 -13.03
C SER A 126 10.88 9.59 -12.99
N LEU A 127 9.67 9.31 -12.49
CA LEU A 127 9.11 7.96 -12.44
C LEU A 127 9.03 7.36 -13.85
N LEU A 128 9.55 6.13 -14.03
CA LEU A 128 9.55 5.39 -15.30
C LEU A 128 10.29 6.08 -16.46
N SER A 129 11.20 7.02 -16.19
CA SER A 129 11.96 7.72 -17.25
C SER A 129 13.17 6.94 -17.79
N SER A 130 13.67 5.94 -17.05
CA SER A 130 14.78 5.06 -17.44
C SER A 130 14.79 3.77 -16.59
N PRO A 131 15.72 2.81 -16.79
CA PRO A 131 15.74 1.55 -16.05
C PRO A 131 15.87 1.69 -14.52
N LEU A 132 15.25 0.75 -13.81
CA LEU A 132 15.29 0.64 -12.35
C LEU A 132 16.62 0.03 -11.87
N GLU A 133 16.87 0.13 -10.56
CA GLU A 133 17.97 -0.62 -9.93
C GLU A 133 17.65 -2.12 -9.90
N THR A 134 18.46 -2.94 -10.57
CA THR A 134 18.22 -4.38 -10.77
C THR A 134 17.97 -5.13 -9.47
N THR A 135 18.70 -4.79 -8.39
CA THR A 135 18.52 -5.42 -7.08
C THR A 135 17.10 -5.28 -6.53
N ASN A 136 16.44 -4.14 -6.78
CA ASN A 136 15.12 -3.82 -6.23
C ASN A 136 14.01 -3.88 -7.28
N GLU A 137 14.32 -4.25 -8.53
CA GLU A 137 13.41 -4.12 -9.67
C GLU A 137 12.07 -4.81 -9.42
N ALA A 138 12.08 -6.04 -8.91
CA ALA A 138 10.88 -6.80 -8.58
C ALA A 138 9.95 -6.06 -7.58
N TYR A 139 10.52 -5.54 -6.49
CA TYR A 139 9.77 -4.78 -5.50
C TYR A 139 9.31 -3.41 -6.04
N ALA A 140 10.17 -2.74 -6.78
CA ALA A 140 9.89 -1.44 -7.39
C ALA A 140 8.74 -1.53 -8.39
N LEU A 141 8.74 -2.55 -9.26
CA LEU A 141 7.65 -2.81 -10.21
C LEU A 141 6.32 -3.06 -9.48
N ALA A 142 6.31 -3.86 -8.41
CA ALA A 142 5.10 -4.08 -7.61
C ALA A 142 4.55 -2.77 -7.00
N LYS A 143 5.42 -1.90 -6.51
CA LYS A 143 5.03 -0.58 -5.98
C LYS A 143 4.53 0.37 -7.09
N ILE A 144 5.13 0.32 -8.28
CA ILE A 144 4.67 1.06 -9.46
C ILE A 144 3.28 0.58 -9.87
N VAL A 145 3.03 -0.73 -9.87
CA VAL A 145 1.70 -1.31 -10.16
C VAL A 145 0.65 -0.74 -9.20
N GLY A 146 0.88 -0.79 -7.89
CA GLY A 146 -0.06 -0.23 -6.91
C GLY A 146 -0.31 1.28 -7.11
N LEU A 147 0.74 2.05 -7.35
CA LEU A 147 0.64 3.48 -7.65
C LEU A 147 -0.20 3.74 -8.90
N LYS A 148 0.11 3.04 -10.00
CA LYS A 148 -0.59 3.20 -11.28
C LYS A 148 -2.04 2.75 -11.17
N LEU A 149 -2.31 1.68 -10.43
CA LEU A 149 -3.66 1.22 -10.18
C LEU A 149 -4.50 2.29 -9.46
N CYS A 150 -3.97 2.92 -8.41
CA CYS A 150 -4.63 4.07 -7.78
C CYS A 150 -4.87 5.23 -8.76
N GLN A 151 -3.89 5.56 -9.62
CA GLN A 151 -4.03 6.62 -10.63
C GLN A 151 -5.14 6.29 -11.64
N TYR A 152 -5.21 5.05 -12.11
CA TYR A 152 -6.20 4.63 -13.11
C TYR A 152 -7.59 4.48 -12.53
N TYR A 153 -7.73 4.01 -11.29
CA TYR A 153 -9.02 4.02 -10.59
C TYR A 153 -9.60 5.43 -10.50
N ARG A 154 -8.79 6.41 -10.09
CA ARG A 154 -9.22 7.83 -10.04
C ARG A 154 -9.54 8.42 -11.41
N LYS A 155 -8.86 7.96 -12.46
CA LYS A 155 -9.07 8.47 -13.82
C LYS A 155 -10.35 7.91 -14.43
N GLN A 156 -10.67 6.65 -14.15
CA GLN A 156 -11.79 5.94 -14.75
C GLN A 156 -13.12 6.14 -14.01
N PHE A 157 -13.08 6.30 -12.68
CA PHE A 157 -14.25 6.43 -11.81
C PHE A 157 -14.12 7.64 -10.90
#